data_AF-A0A1S1D439-F1
#
_entry.id   AF-A0A1S1D439-F1
#
_cell.length_a   1.000
_cell.length_b   1.000
_cell.length_c   1.000
_cell.angle_alpha   90.00
_cell.angle_beta   90.00
_cell.angle_gamma   90.00
#
_symmetry.space_group_name_H-M   'P 1'
#
loop_
_entity.id
_entity.type
_entity.pdbx_description
1 polymer ?
#
loop_
_entity_poly.entity_id
_entity_poly.type
_entity_poly.pdbx_seq_one_letter_code
_entity_poly.pdbx_strand_id
1 'polypeptide(L)'
;MLNPEDLYLANTKILDDPRMHGLTLVIALSSPQDAGSTAGQLGQVLLSELKNIEIVEFDSDQLHDYRARRPYIRYEKDHFEKPQYPQLKLYAVEDSLDKPFLLLTGAEPDLQWQRFEKAVLTIAQRVKPSLVVLVSAFPMPVPHTRPFPITAHGSRKDLIRGISPWKPSADVHATVTNLLEVLFTENGIDTVGFGVNIPQYISEADLPQGTLTALEHVGMAAHLSLPTENLREAARHVHSQINDQVKQNPEIGRMITTMEENYDENFRTSDIAVPLSRRDAHNVPSRDEIGALFERFLDEQ
;
A
#
# COMPACT_ATOMS: atom_id res chain seq x y z
N MET A 1 -23.82 19.98 12.78
CA MET A 1 -22.87 19.10 12.05
C MET A 1 -23.32 17.67 12.32
N LEU A 2 -23.33 16.78 11.31
CA LEU A 2 -23.69 15.37 11.52
C LEU A 2 -22.65 14.69 12.42
N ASN A 3 -23.10 13.76 13.26
CA ASN A 3 -22.21 13.01 14.15
C ASN A 3 -21.36 12.00 13.33
N PRO A 4 -20.02 12.01 13.44
CA PRO A 4 -19.16 11.03 12.77
C PRO A 4 -19.40 9.58 13.22
N GLU A 5 -19.78 9.35 14.47
CA GLU A 5 -20.02 7.98 14.97
C GLU A 5 -21.26 7.32 14.35
N ASP A 6 -22.21 8.10 13.82
CA ASP A 6 -23.38 7.58 13.12
C ASP A 6 -23.05 7.11 11.68
N LEU A 7 -21.77 7.13 11.29
CA LEU A 7 -21.31 6.73 9.95
C LEU A 7 -20.87 5.25 9.89
N TYR A 8 -20.84 4.55 11.02
CA TYR A 8 -20.43 3.16 11.07
C TYR A 8 -21.17 2.36 12.13
N LEU A 9 -21.25 1.05 11.92
CA LEU A 9 -21.62 0.07 12.92
C LEU A 9 -20.34 -0.55 13.48
N ALA A 10 -20.23 -0.68 14.80
CA ALA A 10 -19.06 -1.25 15.44
C ALA A 10 -19.42 -2.38 16.41
N ASN A 11 -18.62 -3.44 16.40
CA ASN A 11 -18.57 -4.40 17.47
C ASN A 11 -17.78 -3.79 18.65
N THR A 12 -18.48 -3.01 19.48
CA THR A 12 -17.87 -2.26 20.60
C THR A 12 -17.12 -3.16 21.59
N LYS A 13 -17.56 -4.41 21.77
CA LYS A 13 -16.84 -5.38 22.63
C LYS A 13 -15.42 -5.67 22.14
N ILE A 14 -15.22 -5.72 20.82
CA ILE A 14 -13.90 -5.94 20.23
C ILE A 14 -13.15 -4.60 20.16
N LEU A 15 -13.81 -3.55 19.69
CA LEU A 15 -13.18 -2.23 19.50
C LEU A 15 -12.61 -1.65 20.80
N ASP A 16 -13.32 -1.84 21.92
CA ASP A 16 -12.94 -1.33 23.23
C ASP A 16 -12.09 -2.35 24.04
N ASP A 17 -11.73 -3.49 23.43
CA ASP A 17 -10.87 -4.48 24.07
C ASP A 17 -9.43 -3.92 24.21
N PRO A 18 -8.84 -3.92 25.42
CA PRO A 18 -7.48 -3.43 25.62
C PRO A 18 -6.42 -4.10 24.76
N ARG A 19 -6.67 -5.31 24.25
CA ARG A 19 -5.78 -6.02 23.32
C ARG A 19 -5.66 -5.34 21.96
N MET A 20 -6.62 -4.48 21.59
CA MET A 20 -6.55 -3.66 20.38
C MET A 20 -5.62 -2.46 20.54
N HIS A 21 -5.27 -2.09 21.78
CA HIS A 21 -4.45 -0.91 22.03
C HIS A 21 -3.02 -1.09 21.50
N GLY A 22 -2.52 -0.08 20.78
CA GLY A 22 -1.15 -0.08 20.28
C GLY A 22 -0.90 -1.00 19.09
N LEU A 23 -1.93 -1.65 18.53
CA LEU A 23 -1.78 -2.40 17.29
C LEU A 23 -1.47 -1.46 16.13
N THR A 24 -0.68 -1.93 15.17
CA THR A 24 -0.46 -1.18 13.92
C THR A 24 -1.74 -1.16 13.10
N LEU A 25 -2.10 0.01 12.58
CA LEU A 25 -3.24 0.18 11.68
C LEU A 25 -2.74 0.31 10.24
N VAL A 26 -3.06 -0.67 9.40
CA VAL A 26 -2.80 -0.62 7.96
C VAL A 26 -4.04 -0.08 7.25
N ILE A 27 -3.87 0.90 6.37
CA ILE A 27 -4.94 1.51 5.58
C ILE A 27 -4.63 1.31 4.10
N ALA A 28 -5.51 0.58 3.41
CA ALA A 28 -5.40 0.29 1.99
C ALA A 28 -6.79 0.37 1.34
N LEU A 29 -7.07 1.49 0.69
CA LEU A 29 -8.37 1.78 0.10
C LEU A 29 -8.30 1.66 -1.43
N SER A 30 -9.26 0.94 -2.01
CA SER A 30 -9.42 0.86 -3.46
C SER A 30 -10.11 2.13 -3.95
N SER A 31 -9.50 2.78 -4.93
CA SER A 31 -10.07 3.96 -5.58
C SER A 31 -9.85 3.89 -7.09
N PRO A 32 -10.57 4.71 -7.89
CA PRO A 32 -10.26 4.85 -9.30
C PRO A 32 -8.84 5.37 -9.59
N GLN A 33 -8.16 5.94 -8.58
CA GLN A 33 -6.78 6.43 -8.68
C GLN A 33 -5.75 5.39 -8.20
N ASP A 34 -6.19 4.22 -7.71
CA ASP A 34 -5.33 3.13 -7.24
C ASP A 34 -4.68 2.41 -8.42
N ALA A 35 -3.54 2.94 -8.87
CA ALA A 35 -2.82 2.39 -10.01
C ALA A 35 -2.41 0.92 -9.76
N GLY A 36 -2.60 0.07 -10.78
CA GLY A 36 -2.31 -1.35 -10.67
C GLY A 36 -3.31 -2.13 -9.79
N SER A 37 -4.39 -1.50 -9.33
CA SER A 37 -5.28 -1.99 -8.26
C SER A 37 -4.52 -2.35 -6.99
N THR A 38 -3.41 -1.65 -6.71
CA THR A 38 -2.40 -2.05 -5.73
C THR A 38 -2.95 -2.14 -4.31
N ALA A 39 -3.57 -1.06 -3.81
CA ALA A 39 -4.10 -0.97 -2.45
C ALA A 39 -5.34 -1.85 -2.28
N GLY A 40 -6.22 -1.88 -3.28
CA GLY A 40 -7.40 -2.74 -3.31
C GLY A 40 -7.04 -4.23 -3.24
N GLN A 41 -6.10 -4.69 -4.08
CA GLN A 41 -5.63 -6.06 -4.06
C GLN A 41 -4.90 -6.41 -2.75
N LEU A 42 -4.16 -5.47 -2.16
CA LEU A 42 -3.51 -5.68 -0.86
C LEU A 42 -4.54 -6.06 0.20
N GLY A 43 -5.63 -5.29 0.31
CA GLY A 43 -6.74 -5.58 1.22
C GLY A 43 -7.37 -6.95 0.95
N GLN A 44 -7.64 -7.27 -0.32
CA GLN A 44 -8.23 -8.55 -0.71
C GLN A 44 -7.33 -9.75 -0.37
N VAL A 45 -6.03 -9.67 -0.64
CA VAL A 45 -5.06 -10.72 -0.34
C VAL A 45 -5.01 -10.95 1.18
N LEU A 46 -4.88 -9.88 1.97
CA LEU A 46 -4.84 -10.01 3.43
C LEU A 46 -6.11 -10.64 3.99
N LEU A 47 -7.30 -10.23 3.51
CA LEU A 47 -8.57 -10.80 4.00
C LEU A 47 -8.85 -12.23 3.52
N SER A 48 -8.28 -12.64 2.39
CA SER A 48 -8.49 -13.99 1.85
C SER A 48 -7.50 -15.01 2.38
N GLU A 49 -6.27 -14.59 2.71
CA GLU A 49 -5.20 -15.49 3.13
C GLU A 49 -4.95 -15.51 4.64
N LEU A 50 -5.41 -14.49 5.39
CA LEU A 50 -5.20 -14.40 6.83
C LEU A 50 -6.50 -14.52 7.63
N LYS A 51 -6.37 -14.98 8.88
CA LYS A 51 -7.49 -14.96 9.83
C LYS A 51 -7.86 -13.52 10.13
N ASN A 52 -9.14 -13.20 10.02
CA ASN A 52 -9.63 -11.86 10.28
C ASN A 52 -11.03 -11.86 10.88
N ILE A 53 -11.34 -10.80 11.61
CA ILE A 53 -12.64 -10.54 12.21
C ILE A 53 -13.01 -9.08 11.95
N GLU A 54 -14.19 -8.85 11.41
CA GLU A 54 -14.74 -7.50 11.21
C GLU A 54 -15.04 -6.84 12.56
N ILE A 55 -14.56 -5.60 12.72
CA ILE A 55 -14.77 -4.77 13.91
C ILE A 55 -15.75 -3.64 13.61
N VAL A 56 -15.57 -2.99 12.46
CA VAL A 56 -16.35 -1.81 12.06
C VAL A 56 -16.76 -1.94 10.60
N GLU A 57 -18.01 -1.59 10.30
CA GLU A 57 -18.54 -1.45 8.95
C GLU A 57 -19.05 -0.02 8.76
N PHE A 58 -18.50 0.70 7.78
CA PHE A 58 -18.95 2.03 7.41
C PHE A 58 -20.18 1.96 6.50
N ASP A 59 -21.08 2.93 6.66
CA ASP A 59 -22.29 3.04 5.84
C ASP A 59 -21.95 3.46 4.41
N SER A 60 -21.84 2.46 3.54
CA SER A 60 -21.48 2.65 2.13
C SER A 60 -22.57 3.38 1.34
N ASP A 61 -23.84 3.34 1.78
CA ASP A 61 -24.94 4.08 1.14
C ASP A 61 -24.79 5.59 1.31
N GLN A 62 -24.20 6.03 2.44
CA GLN A 62 -23.88 7.43 2.69
C GLN A 62 -22.57 7.91 2.05
N LEU A 63 -21.65 6.98 1.80
CA LEU A 63 -20.27 7.29 1.40
C LEU A 63 -19.99 7.12 -0.08
N HIS A 64 -20.83 6.40 -0.83
CA HIS A 64 -20.51 5.97 -2.19
C HIS A 64 -21.51 6.50 -3.22
N ASP A 65 -21.01 6.96 -4.37
CA ASP A 65 -21.83 7.26 -5.54
C ASP A 65 -21.97 6.00 -6.41
N TYR A 66 -23.09 5.29 -6.24
CA TYR A 66 -23.39 4.08 -7.00
C TYR A 66 -23.55 4.30 -8.51
N ARG A 67 -23.72 5.54 -8.98
CA ARG A 67 -23.74 5.82 -10.42
C ARG A 67 -22.35 5.97 -11.00
N ALA A 68 -21.41 6.51 -10.22
CA ALA A 68 -20.01 6.56 -10.59
C ALA A 68 -19.39 5.16 -10.58
N ARG A 69 -19.74 4.34 -9.58
CA ARG A 69 -19.21 2.98 -9.41
C ARG A 69 -20.35 2.01 -9.10
N ARG A 70 -20.91 1.44 -10.17
CA ARG A 70 -22.08 0.54 -10.09
C ARG A 70 -21.73 -0.79 -9.42
N PRO A 71 -22.53 -1.27 -8.46
CA PRO A 71 -22.39 -2.61 -7.90
C PRO A 71 -22.46 -3.68 -9.00
N TYR A 72 -21.62 -4.70 -8.87
CA TYR A 72 -21.76 -5.89 -9.69
C TYR A 72 -22.95 -6.72 -9.19
N ILE A 73 -23.67 -7.35 -10.12
CA ILE A 73 -24.74 -8.30 -9.79
C ILE A 73 -24.64 -9.47 -10.76
N ARG A 74 -24.82 -10.69 -10.25
CA ARG A 74 -24.76 -11.89 -11.08
C ARG A 74 -26.11 -12.10 -11.75
N TYR A 75 -26.11 -12.30 -13.07
CA TYR A 75 -27.26 -12.82 -13.79
C TYR A 75 -27.10 -14.33 -13.94
N GLU A 76 -27.89 -15.09 -13.20
CA GLU A 76 -27.85 -16.56 -13.21
C GLU A 76 -29.04 -17.08 -14.01
N LYS A 77 -28.78 -17.41 -15.28
CA LYS A 77 -29.74 -17.92 -16.28
C LYS A 77 -30.90 -16.96 -16.55
N ASP A 78 -31.84 -16.83 -15.62
CA ASP A 78 -33.11 -16.12 -15.76
C ASP A 78 -33.38 -15.09 -14.64
N HIS A 79 -32.53 -14.98 -13.63
CA HIS A 79 -32.71 -14.04 -12.52
C HIS A 79 -31.39 -13.39 -12.09
N PHE A 80 -31.50 -12.28 -11.38
CA PHE A 80 -30.37 -11.62 -10.74
C PHE A 80 -30.20 -12.12 -9.31
N GLU A 81 -28.98 -12.42 -8.90
CA GLU A 81 -28.63 -12.81 -7.52
C GLU A 81 -27.30 -12.18 -7.08
N LYS A 82 -27.04 -12.21 -5.76
CA LYS A 82 -25.76 -11.84 -5.14
C LYS A 82 -25.23 -10.45 -5.57
N PRO A 83 -25.96 -9.36 -5.30
CA PRO A 83 -25.42 -8.03 -5.52
C PRO A 83 -24.17 -7.83 -4.64
N GLN A 84 -23.12 -7.29 -5.25
CA GLN A 84 -21.85 -6.99 -4.59
C GLN A 84 -21.73 -5.47 -4.45
N TYR A 85 -22.17 -4.98 -3.30
CA TYR A 85 -22.00 -3.58 -2.95
C TYR A 85 -20.55 -3.31 -2.53
N PRO A 86 -20.01 -2.10 -2.81
CA PRO A 86 -18.79 -1.63 -2.18
C PRO A 86 -18.94 -1.70 -0.67
N GLN A 87 -17.86 -2.07 0.00
CA GLN A 87 -17.77 -2.12 1.46
C GLN A 87 -16.55 -1.34 1.88
N LEU A 88 -16.59 -0.77 3.08
CA LEU A 88 -15.47 -0.13 3.74
C LEU A 88 -15.50 -0.53 5.21
N LYS A 89 -14.47 -1.25 5.64
CA LYS A 89 -14.50 -1.98 6.91
C LYS A 89 -13.15 -1.96 7.61
N LEU A 90 -13.20 -2.00 8.94
CA LEU A 90 -12.04 -2.24 9.81
C LEU A 90 -12.07 -3.68 10.29
N TYR A 91 -10.93 -4.36 10.19
CA TYR A 91 -10.73 -5.72 10.65
C TYR A 91 -9.63 -5.80 11.69
N ALA A 92 -9.76 -6.73 12.64
CA ALA A 92 -8.63 -7.30 13.37
C ALA A 92 -8.12 -8.47 12.53
N VAL A 93 -6.82 -8.48 12.24
CA VAL A 93 -6.18 -9.49 11.40
C VAL A 93 -4.99 -10.07 12.16
N GLU A 94 -4.75 -11.36 12.00
CA GLU A 94 -3.55 -12.04 12.48
C GLU A 94 -2.64 -12.33 11.30
N ASP A 95 -1.36 -11.94 11.37
CA ASP A 95 -0.39 -12.27 10.33
C ASP A 95 -0.05 -13.78 10.31
N SER A 96 0.87 -14.19 9.44
CA SER A 96 1.24 -15.61 9.29
C SER A 96 1.91 -16.22 10.54
N LEU A 97 2.28 -15.40 11.52
CA LEU A 97 2.87 -15.78 12.80
C LEU A 97 1.94 -15.45 13.99
N ASP A 98 0.64 -15.32 13.72
CA ASP A 98 -0.42 -14.99 14.69
C ASP A 98 -0.20 -13.63 15.40
N LYS A 99 0.58 -12.70 14.82
CA LYS A 99 0.74 -11.35 15.35
C LYS A 99 -0.44 -10.47 14.91
N PRO A 100 -1.18 -9.84 15.85
CA PRO A 100 -2.35 -9.04 15.51
C PRO A 100 -1.99 -7.67 14.94
N PHE A 101 -2.80 -7.19 14.00
CA PHE A 101 -2.82 -5.82 13.48
C PHE A 101 -4.24 -5.43 13.06
N LEU A 102 -4.46 -4.14 12.80
CA LEU A 102 -5.73 -3.63 12.31
C LEU A 102 -5.62 -3.32 10.81
N LEU A 103 -6.66 -3.64 10.04
CA LEU A 103 -6.73 -3.38 8.60
C LEU A 103 -8.01 -2.60 8.27
N LEU A 104 -7.87 -1.35 7.83
CA LEU A 104 -8.94 -0.57 7.22
C LEU A 104 -8.85 -0.72 5.70
N THR A 105 -9.81 -1.39 5.11
CA THR A 105 -9.80 -1.64 3.66
C THR A 105 -11.20 -1.67 3.08
N GLY A 106 -11.28 -1.47 1.76
CA GLY A 106 -12.53 -1.36 1.03
C GLY A 106 -12.50 -0.25 -0.02
N ALA A 107 -13.67 0.13 -0.51
CA ALA A 107 -13.80 1.25 -1.44
C ALA A 107 -13.55 2.58 -0.72
N GLU A 108 -12.69 3.41 -1.31
CA GLU A 108 -12.53 4.81 -0.89
C GLU A 108 -13.88 5.53 -1.01
N PRO A 109 -14.33 6.29 0.00
CA PRO A 109 -15.56 7.09 -0.08
C PRO A 109 -15.54 8.08 -1.25
N ASP A 110 -16.68 8.26 -1.93
CA ASP A 110 -16.89 9.38 -2.86
C ASP A 110 -17.39 10.64 -2.12
N LEU A 111 -18.08 10.45 -1.00
CA LEU A 111 -18.82 11.48 -0.29
C LEU A 111 -18.38 11.61 1.17
N GLN A 112 -18.70 12.75 1.78
CA GLN A 112 -18.54 13.01 3.22
C GLN A 112 -17.13 12.82 3.79
N TRP A 113 -16.07 13.06 3.02
CA TRP A 113 -14.67 12.83 3.44
C TRP A 113 -14.35 13.40 4.83
N GLN A 114 -14.68 14.66 5.11
CA GLN A 114 -14.45 15.27 6.42
C GLN A 114 -15.17 14.57 7.59
N ARG A 115 -16.33 13.97 7.35
CA ARG A 115 -17.06 13.20 8.38
C ARG A 115 -16.42 11.83 8.54
N PHE A 116 -16.04 11.19 7.43
CA PHE A 116 -15.33 9.91 7.43
C PHE A 116 -13.98 10.01 8.16
N GLU A 117 -13.18 11.03 7.86
CA GLU A 117 -11.92 11.35 8.54
C GLU A 117 -12.09 11.46 10.05
N LYS A 118 -13.10 12.21 10.51
CA LYS A 118 -13.41 12.33 11.94
C LYS A 118 -13.83 11.00 12.55
N ALA A 119 -14.63 10.20 11.84
CA ALA A 119 -15.06 8.89 12.32
C ALA A 119 -13.87 7.93 12.48
N VAL A 120 -12.97 7.89 11.48
CA VAL A 120 -11.73 7.12 11.51
C VAL A 120 -10.81 7.61 12.63
N LEU A 121 -10.68 8.93 12.84
CA LEU A 121 -9.91 9.48 13.96
C LEU A 121 -10.49 9.07 15.31
N THR A 122 -11.81 9.10 15.50
CA THR A 122 -12.46 8.62 16.73
C THR A 122 -12.15 7.15 16.98
N ILE A 123 -12.19 6.30 15.96
CA ILE A 123 -11.79 4.90 16.05
C ILE A 123 -10.31 4.77 16.42
N ALA A 124 -9.43 5.52 15.77
CA ALA A 124 -8.00 5.52 16.05
C ALA A 124 -7.68 5.99 17.48
N GLN A 125 -8.42 6.94 18.02
CA GLN A 125 -8.27 7.38 19.42
C GLN A 125 -8.69 6.33 20.44
N ARG A 126 -9.63 5.43 20.08
CA ARG A 126 -10.01 4.28 20.92
C ARG A 126 -8.91 3.22 20.90
N VAL A 127 -8.48 2.81 19.71
CA VAL A 127 -7.47 1.73 19.55
C VAL A 127 -6.03 2.19 19.74
N LYS A 128 -5.76 3.51 19.74
CA LYS A 128 -4.45 4.14 20.00
C LYS A 128 -3.31 3.42 19.25
N PRO A 129 -3.33 3.41 17.90
CA PRO A 129 -2.37 2.63 17.14
C PRO A 129 -0.95 3.12 17.40
N SER A 130 0.01 2.20 17.49
CA SER A 130 1.43 2.57 17.63
C SER A 130 2.02 3.17 16.36
N LEU A 131 1.42 2.85 15.21
CA LEU A 131 1.80 3.27 13.88
C LEU A 131 0.60 3.11 12.95
N VAL A 132 0.40 4.07 12.06
CA VAL A 132 -0.51 3.96 10.92
C VAL A 132 0.31 3.81 9.65
N VAL A 133 0.10 2.72 8.92
CA VAL A 133 0.75 2.45 7.63
C VAL A 133 -0.27 2.68 6.52
N LEU A 134 -0.02 3.65 5.64
CA LEU A 134 -0.90 4.01 4.54
C LEU A 134 -0.35 3.48 3.22
N VAL A 135 -1.19 2.82 2.43
CA VAL A 135 -0.81 2.27 1.12
C VAL A 135 -1.52 3.05 0.02
N SER A 136 -0.74 3.49 -0.98
CA SER A 136 -1.25 4.13 -2.19
C SER A 136 -0.43 3.67 -3.40
N ALA A 137 -0.91 3.98 -4.60
CA ALA A 137 -0.18 3.74 -5.83
C ALA A 137 -0.43 4.86 -6.84
N PHE A 138 0.60 5.20 -7.62
CA PHE A 138 0.59 6.33 -8.53
C PHE A 138 1.10 5.90 -9.92
N PRO A 139 0.43 6.33 -11.01
CA PRO A 139 0.95 6.12 -12.35
C PRO A 139 2.15 7.04 -12.60
N MET A 140 3.30 6.46 -12.91
CA MET A 140 4.57 7.16 -13.12
C MET A 140 5.27 6.68 -14.41
N PRO A 141 6.17 7.49 -14.99
CA PRO A 141 6.96 7.12 -16.18
C PRO A 141 8.09 6.15 -15.83
N VAL A 142 7.73 4.96 -15.32
CA VAL A 142 8.64 3.89 -14.93
C VAL A 142 8.38 2.63 -15.77
N PRO A 143 9.40 1.80 -16.03
CA PRO A 143 9.22 0.58 -16.82
C PRO A 143 8.74 -0.59 -15.95
N HIS A 144 7.97 -1.52 -16.53
CA HIS A 144 7.51 -2.73 -15.84
C HIS A 144 8.60 -3.81 -15.70
N THR A 145 9.77 -3.58 -16.32
CA THR A 145 10.95 -4.45 -16.37
C THR A 145 11.98 -4.14 -15.28
N ARG A 146 11.65 -3.25 -14.34
CA ARG A 146 12.46 -2.91 -13.15
C ARG A 146 11.59 -3.02 -11.89
N PRO A 147 12.19 -3.18 -10.69
CA PRO A 147 11.45 -3.08 -9.44
C PRO A 147 10.71 -1.75 -9.32
N PHE A 148 9.44 -1.79 -8.88
CA PHE A 148 8.62 -0.58 -8.78
C PHE A 148 9.17 0.34 -7.69
N PRO A 149 9.52 1.60 -8.01
CA PRO A 149 10.01 2.54 -7.01
C PRO A 149 8.93 2.83 -5.95
N ILE A 150 9.36 3.11 -4.72
CA ILE A 150 8.48 3.56 -3.65
C ILE A 150 8.70 5.03 -3.33
N THR A 151 7.59 5.74 -3.18
CA THR A 151 7.50 7.09 -2.62
C THR A 151 7.04 6.99 -1.16
N ALA A 152 7.99 7.01 -0.23
CA ALA A 152 7.78 6.92 1.20
C ALA A 152 7.59 8.31 1.82
N HIS A 153 6.55 8.45 2.63
CA HIS A 153 6.13 9.71 3.26
C HIS A 153 5.58 9.46 4.68
N GLY A 154 5.15 10.50 5.40
CA GLY A 154 4.68 10.40 6.78
C GLY A 154 5.62 10.98 7.84
N SER A 155 5.20 10.85 9.11
CA SER A 155 5.86 11.45 10.27
C SER A 155 7.10 10.67 10.73
N ARG A 156 7.13 9.34 10.52
CA ARG A 156 8.23 8.46 10.95
C ARG A 156 9.43 8.48 10.02
N LYS A 157 10.33 9.44 10.26
CA LYS A 157 11.53 9.69 9.43
C LYS A 157 12.52 8.52 9.40
N ASP A 158 12.57 7.75 10.47
CA ASP A 158 13.36 6.51 10.57
C ASP A 158 12.87 5.42 9.61
N LEU A 159 11.56 5.34 9.36
CA LEU A 159 10.96 4.34 8.47
C LEU A 159 10.99 4.73 6.99
N ILE A 160 11.23 6.00 6.65
CA ILE A 160 11.26 6.48 5.25
C ILE A 160 12.68 6.77 4.73
N ARG A 161 13.67 6.86 5.62
CA ARG A 161 15.04 7.23 5.25
C ARG A 161 15.65 6.17 4.34
N GLY A 162 16.16 6.60 3.18
CA GLY A 162 16.82 5.72 2.21
C GLY A 162 15.89 4.93 1.30
N ILE A 163 14.57 5.10 1.41
CA ILE A 163 13.59 4.44 0.52
C ILE A 163 13.38 5.27 -0.75
N SER A 164 13.09 6.56 -0.59
CA SER A 164 12.81 7.44 -1.73
C SER A 164 13.98 8.36 -2.04
N PRO A 165 14.60 8.21 -3.23
CA PRO A 165 15.68 9.06 -3.65
C PRO A 165 15.21 10.48 -4.00
N TRP A 166 14.00 10.57 -4.54
CA TRP A 166 13.42 11.81 -5.05
C TRP A 166 12.38 12.34 -4.06
N LYS A 167 12.55 13.59 -3.64
CA LYS A 167 11.67 14.30 -2.70
C LYS A 167 11.19 15.62 -3.33
N PRO A 168 10.27 15.56 -4.29
CA PRO A 168 9.76 16.76 -4.94
C PRO A 168 8.86 17.57 -4.02
N SER A 169 8.78 18.87 -4.28
CA SER A 169 7.68 19.73 -3.79
C SER A 169 6.72 19.92 -4.94
N ALA A 170 5.47 19.47 -4.79
CA ALA A 170 4.43 19.58 -5.82
C ALA A 170 3.04 19.61 -5.19
N ASP A 171 2.12 20.33 -5.83
CA ASP A 171 0.70 20.27 -5.51
C ASP A 171 0.07 19.10 -6.26
N VAL A 172 -0.69 18.26 -5.56
CA VAL A 172 -1.35 17.06 -6.12
C VAL A 172 -2.82 17.04 -5.73
N HIS A 173 -3.63 16.31 -6.50
CA HIS A 173 -4.99 15.99 -6.09
C HIS A 173 -4.94 14.98 -4.94
N ALA A 174 -5.61 15.30 -3.84
CA ALA A 174 -5.63 14.44 -2.66
C ALA A 174 -6.56 13.25 -2.84
N THR A 175 -6.16 12.13 -2.25
CA THR A 175 -7.03 11.00 -1.89
C THR A 175 -7.41 11.08 -0.43
N VAL A 176 -8.45 10.37 -0.01
CA VAL A 176 -8.84 10.21 1.41
C VAL A 176 -7.67 9.66 2.21
N THR A 177 -6.90 8.73 1.64
CA THR A 177 -5.68 8.19 2.28
C THR A 177 -4.66 9.29 2.58
N ASN A 178 -4.43 10.23 1.65
CA ASN A 178 -3.51 11.35 1.91
C ASN A 178 -4.02 12.27 3.03
N LEU A 179 -5.33 12.55 3.04
CA LEU A 179 -5.92 13.40 4.06
C LEU A 179 -5.90 12.75 5.45
N LEU A 180 -6.12 11.43 5.53
CA LEU A 180 -5.96 10.66 6.75
C LEU A 180 -4.52 10.72 7.30
N GLU A 181 -3.49 10.65 6.45
CA GLU A 181 -2.10 10.82 6.91
C GLU A 181 -1.88 12.17 7.60
N VAL A 182 -2.34 13.24 6.97
CA VAL A 182 -2.25 14.60 7.53
C VAL A 182 -2.99 14.66 8.87
N LEU A 183 -4.24 14.19 8.89
CA LEU A 183 -5.08 14.17 10.08
C LEU A 183 -4.44 13.43 11.25
N PHE A 184 -3.91 12.22 11.02
CA PHE A 184 -3.25 11.44 12.07
C PHE A 184 -1.98 12.13 12.58
N THR A 185 -1.17 12.65 11.67
CA THR A 185 0.07 13.35 12.01
C THR A 185 -0.20 14.59 12.86
N GLU A 186 -1.21 15.40 12.50
CA GLU A 186 -1.63 16.57 13.26
C GLU A 186 -2.18 16.21 14.66
N ASN A 187 -2.72 15.01 14.82
CA ASN A 187 -3.21 14.48 16.10
C ASN A 187 -2.15 13.68 16.87
N GLY A 188 -0.87 13.75 16.46
CA GLY A 188 0.25 13.11 17.17
C GLY A 188 0.28 11.58 17.05
N ILE A 189 -0.39 11.02 16.04
CA ILE A 189 -0.33 9.59 15.71
C ILE A 189 0.78 9.40 14.67
N ASP A 190 1.67 8.44 14.94
CA ASP A 190 2.77 8.10 14.05
C ASP A 190 2.26 7.52 12.72
N THR A 191 2.78 8.02 11.60
CA THR A 191 2.38 7.63 10.24
C THR A 191 3.58 7.27 9.39
N VAL A 192 3.36 6.32 8.48
CA VAL A 192 4.22 6.06 7.33
C VAL A 192 3.37 5.70 6.12
N GLY A 193 3.60 6.36 5.00
CA GLY A 193 2.91 6.13 3.73
C GLY A 193 3.84 5.50 2.71
N PHE A 194 3.36 4.50 1.97
CA PHE A 194 4.08 3.87 0.87
C PHE A 194 3.27 4.01 -0.43
N GLY A 195 3.72 4.92 -1.29
CA GLY A 195 3.20 5.09 -2.64
C GLY A 195 3.97 4.23 -3.65
N VAL A 196 3.33 3.21 -4.22
CA VAL A 196 3.95 2.39 -5.26
C VAL A 196 3.89 3.10 -6.61
N ASN A 197 5.03 3.31 -7.26
CA ASN A 197 5.09 3.96 -8.56
C ASN A 197 4.88 2.91 -9.66
N ILE A 198 3.70 2.93 -10.27
CA ILE A 198 3.23 1.95 -11.26
C ILE A 198 3.48 2.48 -12.67
N PRO A 199 3.91 1.63 -13.64
CA PRO A 199 4.07 2.05 -15.02
C PRO A 199 2.77 2.63 -15.61
N GLN A 200 2.79 3.93 -15.95
CA GLN A 200 1.60 4.68 -16.37
C GLN A 200 0.85 4.11 -17.59
N TYR A 201 1.50 3.32 -18.45
CA TYR A 201 0.89 2.75 -19.65
C TYR A 201 0.09 1.45 -19.38
N ILE A 202 0.17 0.91 -18.16
CA ILE A 202 -0.57 -0.29 -17.72
C ILE A 202 -1.21 -0.06 -16.34
N SER A 203 -1.34 1.19 -15.90
CA SER A 203 -1.83 1.52 -14.55
C SER A 203 -3.31 1.21 -14.32
N GLU A 204 -4.10 1.01 -15.37
CA GLU A 204 -5.51 0.62 -15.28
C GLU A 204 -5.70 -0.90 -15.16
N ALA A 205 -4.64 -1.69 -15.36
CA ALA A 205 -4.69 -3.14 -15.23
C ALA A 205 -4.39 -3.60 -13.81
N ASP A 206 -4.81 -4.82 -13.48
CA ASP A 206 -4.43 -5.50 -12.25
C ASP A 206 -2.95 -5.91 -12.31
N LEU A 207 -2.12 -5.34 -11.43
CA LEU A 207 -0.67 -5.57 -11.41
C LEU A 207 -0.23 -6.14 -10.06
N PRO A 208 -0.21 -7.48 -9.90
CA PRO A 208 0.22 -8.15 -8.67
C PRO A 208 1.60 -7.73 -8.17
N GLN A 209 2.49 -7.27 -9.06
CA GLN A 209 3.81 -6.75 -8.72
C GLN A 209 3.73 -5.51 -7.82
N GLY A 210 2.73 -4.65 -8.05
CA GLY A 210 2.48 -3.46 -7.24
C GLY A 210 2.11 -3.83 -5.81
N THR A 211 1.12 -4.72 -5.68
CA THR A 211 0.67 -5.25 -4.39
C THR A 211 1.77 -6.00 -3.66
N LEU A 212 2.60 -6.78 -4.36
CA LEU A 212 3.74 -7.49 -3.77
C LEU A 212 4.74 -6.49 -3.17
N THR A 213 5.07 -5.44 -3.92
CA THR A 213 5.98 -4.39 -3.47
C THR A 213 5.40 -3.66 -2.24
N ALA A 214 4.09 -3.37 -2.24
CA ALA A 214 3.41 -2.76 -1.10
C ALA A 214 3.46 -3.66 0.15
N LEU A 215 3.15 -4.96 0.01
CA LEU A 215 3.18 -5.92 1.11
C LEU A 215 4.57 -6.03 1.74
N GLU A 216 5.63 -6.02 0.94
CA GLU A 216 7.02 -6.05 1.44
C GLU A 216 7.31 -4.83 2.34
N HIS A 217 6.93 -3.62 1.90
CA HIS A 217 7.16 -2.39 2.68
C HIS A 217 6.28 -2.30 3.93
N VAL A 218 5.01 -2.71 3.83
CA VAL A 218 4.11 -2.81 4.99
C VAL A 218 4.66 -3.82 6.01
N GLY A 219 5.08 -5.00 5.55
CA GLY A 219 5.66 -6.04 6.40
C GLY A 219 6.92 -5.58 7.11
N MET A 220 7.80 -4.85 6.41
CA MET A 220 9.01 -4.27 7.00
C MET A 220 8.69 -3.21 8.06
N ALA A 221 7.81 -2.26 7.77
CA ALA A 221 7.50 -1.14 8.66
C ALA A 221 6.68 -1.55 9.89
N ALA A 222 5.73 -2.46 9.72
CA ALA A 222 4.87 -2.96 10.79
C ALA A 222 5.45 -4.19 11.52
N HIS A 223 6.59 -4.70 11.05
CA HIS A 223 7.19 -5.97 11.48
C HIS A 223 6.17 -7.13 11.40
N LEU A 224 5.50 -7.28 10.26
CA LEU A 224 4.48 -8.30 10.03
C LEU A 224 4.96 -9.35 9.01
N SER A 225 4.56 -10.60 9.23
CA SER A 225 4.77 -11.71 8.31
C SER A 225 3.57 -11.86 7.38
N LEU A 226 3.61 -11.17 6.25
CA LEU A 226 2.50 -11.12 5.29
C LEU A 226 2.64 -12.17 4.17
N PRO A 227 1.53 -12.78 3.73
CA PRO A 227 1.57 -13.80 2.71
C PRO A 227 1.86 -13.19 1.34
N THR A 228 2.81 -13.77 0.61
CA THR A 228 3.31 -13.23 -0.66
C THR A 228 3.45 -14.28 -1.77
N GLU A 229 3.25 -15.56 -1.47
CA GLU A 229 3.63 -16.65 -2.37
C GLU A 229 2.74 -16.73 -3.61
N ASN A 230 1.41 -16.81 -3.42
CA ASN A 230 0.44 -16.80 -4.54
C ASN A 230 0.59 -15.54 -5.40
N LEU A 231 0.86 -14.41 -4.75
CA LEU A 231 1.01 -13.13 -5.41
C LEU A 231 2.30 -13.07 -6.25
N ARG A 232 3.38 -13.70 -5.81
CA ARG A 232 4.61 -13.86 -6.63
C ARG A 232 4.36 -14.70 -7.87
N GLU A 233 3.57 -15.75 -7.77
CA GLU A 233 3.18 -16.56 -8.94
C GLU A 233 2.35 -15.75 -9.94
N ALA A 234 1.33 -15.05 -9.45
CA ALA A 234 0.50 -14.16 -10.26
C ALA A 234 1.34 -13.05 -10.92
N ALA A 235 2.28 -12.46 -10.18
CA ALA A 235 3.22 -11.46 -10.67
C ALA A 235 4.11 -12.00 -11.80
N ARG A 236 4.65 -13.22 -11.68
CA ARG A 236 5.44 -13.83 -12.77
C ARG A 236 4.60 -14.04 -14.02
N HIS A 237 3.36 -14.53 -13.85
CA HIS A 237 2.44 -14.77 -14.96
C HIS A 237 2.08 -13.47 -15.69
N VAL A 238 1.60 -12.46 -14.97
CA VAL A 238 1.23 -11.16 -15.54
C VAL A 238 2.44 -10.49 -16.21
N HIS A 239 3.62 -10.57 -15.60
CA HIS A 239 4.85 -10.02 -16.19
C HIS A 239 5.18 -10.67 -17.55
N SER A 240 5.04 -12.00 -17.67
CA SER A 240 5.23 -12.69 -18.95
C SER A 240 4.23 -12.23 -20.01
N GLN A 241 2.96 -12.05 -19.64
CA GLN A 241 1.93 -11.61 -20.57
C GLN A 241 2.19 -10.19 -21.09
N ILE A 242 2.61 -9.27 -20.20
CA ILE A 242 2.98 -7.90 -20.60
C ILE A 242 4.16 -7.94 -21.57
N ASN A 243 5.21 -8.72 -21.27
CA ASN A 243 6.37 -8.84 -22.16
C ASN A 243 5.99 -9.35 -23.55
N ASP A 244 5.08 -10.32 -23.65
CA ASP A 244 4.64 -10.86 -24.94
C ASP A 244 3.81 -9.85 -25.74
N GLN A 245 3.00 -9.02 -25.08
CA GLN A 245 2.29 -7.92 -25.74
C GLN A 245 3.26 -6.83 -26.23
N VAL A 246 4.27 -6.48 -25.41
CA VAL A 246 5.29 -5.49 -25.79
C VAL A 246 6.10 -5.93 -27.02
N LYS A 247 6.45 -7.22 -27.12
CA LYS A 247 7.13 -7.77 -28.31
C LYS A 247 6.32 -7.60 -29.60
N GLN A 248 5.00 -7.56 -29.50
CA GLN A 248 4.12 -7.35 -30.65
C GLN A 248 4.04 -5.88 -31.08
N ASN A 249 4.53 -4.95 -30.26
CA ASN A 249 4.52 -3.51 -30.53
C ASN A 249 5.90 -2.87 -30.36
N PRO A 250 6.69 -2.75 -31.44
CA PRO A 250 8.03 -2.16 -31.42
C PRO A 250 8.09 -0.69 -30.97
N GLU A 251 6.99 0.07 -31.06
CA GLU A 251 6.95 1.46 -30.58
C GLU A 251 6.89 1.52 -29.05
N ILE A 252 6.04 0.68 -28.45
CA ILE A 252 5.98 0.52 -26.99
C ILE A 252 7.32 0.03 -26.45
N GLY A 253 7.96 -0.91 -27.15
CA GLY A 253 9.30 -1.38 -26.79
C GLY A 253 10.34 -0.26 -26.69
N ARG A 254 10.38 0.64 -27.69
CA ARG A 254 11.30 1.80 -27.68
C ARG A 254 11.03 2.75 -26.52
N MET A 255 9.76 3.05 -26.25
CA MET A 255 9.37 3.88 -25.10
C MET A 255 9.84 3.26 -23.77
N ILE A 256 9.66 1.94 -23.60
CA ILE A 256 10.10 1.23 -22.39
C ILE A 256 11.62 1.29 -22.24
N THR A 257 12.39 1.10 -23.31
CA THR A 257 13.85 1.22 -23.26
C THR A 257 14.30 2.59 -22.76
N THR A 258 13.69 3.68 -23.23
CA THR A 258 13.97 5.03 -22.71
C THR A 258 13.60 5.17 -21.23
N MET A 259 12.50 4.57 -20.78
CA MET A 259 12.15 4.54 -19.35
C MET A 259 13.15 3.73 -18.52
N GLU A 260 13.70 2.63 -19.05
CA GLU A 260 14.75 1.85 -18.41
C GLU A 260 16.05 2.63 -18.25
N GLU A 261 16.48 3.34 -19.30
CA GLU A 261 17.66 4.21 -19.25
C GLU A 261 17.51 5.28 -18.16
N ASN A 262 16.39 6.02 -18.16
CA ASN A 262 16.09 7.03 -17.15
C ASN A 262 16.03 6.44 -15.72
N TYR A 263 15.43 5.26 -15.57
CA TYR A 263 15.38 4.56 -14.28
C TYR A 263 16.78 4.22 -13.78
N ASP A 264 17.58 3.59 -14.62
CA ASP A 264 18.91 3.09 -14.25
C ASP A 264 19.88 4.26 -13.98
N GLU A 265 19.76 5.39 -14.70
CA GLU A 265 20.49 6.63 -14.42
C GLU A 265 20.13 7.25 -13.08
N ASN A 266 18.83 7.38 -12.79
CA ASN A 266 18.35 7.92 -11.51
C ASN A 266 18.76 7.02 -10.34
N PHE A 267 18.73 5.69 -10.53
CA PHE A 267 19.14 4.75 -9.49
C PHE A 267 20.64 4.86 -9.17
N ARG A 268 21.51 5.04 -10.18
CA ARG A 268 22.96 5.19 -9.96
C ARG A 268 23.34 6.47 -9.23
N THR A 269 22.60 7.55 -9.45
CA THR A 269 22.84 8.85 -8.79
C THR A 269 22.25 8.93 -7.39
N SER A 270 21.51 7.91 -6.95
CA SER A 270 20.83 7.90 -5.68
C SER A 270 21.55 7.04 -4.63
N ASP A 271 21.72 7.56 -3.41
CA ASP A 271 22.22 6.81 -2.24
C ASP A 271 21.16 5.82 -1.68
N ILE A 272 20.59 4.96 -2.53
CA ILE A 272 19.58 3.97 -2.12
C ILE A 272 20.31 2.72 -1.62
N ALA A 273 19.89 2.21 -0.46
CA ALA A 273 20.32 0.91 0.02
C ALA A 273 19.82 -0.18 -0.95
N VAL A 274 20.76 -0.91 -1.58
CA VAL A 274 20.46 -1.98 -2.54
C VAL A 274 19.47 -2.98 -1.93
N PRO A 275 18.32 -3.28 -2.59
CA PRO A 275 17.40 -4.32 -2.15
C PRO A 275 18.12 -5.65 -1.95
N LEU A 276 17.78 -6.40 -0.89
CA LEU A 276 18.42 -7.69 -0.58
C LEU A 276 18.33 -8.70 -1.73
N SER A 277 17.31 -8.60 -2.59
CA SER A 277 17.12 -9.42 -3.79
C SER A 277 18.20 -9.21 -4.87
N ARG A 278 18.98 -8.13 -4.79
CA ARG A 278 20.12 -7.83 -5.69
C ARG A 278 21.49 -7.94 -5.01
N ARG A 279 21.55 -8.33 -3.73
CA ARG A 279 22.82 -8.74 -3.11
C ARG A 279 23.16 -10.13 -3.61
N ASP A 280 23.74 -10.20 -4.80
CA ASP A 280 24.46 -11.40 -5.22
C ASP A 280 25.42 -11.81 -4.10
N ALA A 281 25.50 -13.11 -3.81
CA ALA A 281 26.43 -13.70 -2.84
C ALA A 281 27.92 -13.41 -3.14
N HIS A 282 28.21 -12.63 -4.18
CA HIS A 282 29.53 -12.24 -4.66
C HIS A 282 29.95 -10.85 -4.19
N ASN A 283 29.11 -10.12 -3.44
CA ASN A 283 29.44 -8.80 -2.90
C ASN A 283 29.41 -8.77 -1.37
N VAL A 284 29.86 -9.86 -0.75
CA VAL A 284 30.33 -9.83 0.65
C VAL A 284 31.75 -9.25 0.60
N PRO A 285 32.01 -8.08 1.20
CA PRO A 285 33.35 -7.52 1.25
C PRO A 285 34.30 -8.55 1.84
N SER A 286 35.45 -8.73 1.20
CA SER A 286 36.47 -9.65 1.71
C SER A 286 36.90 -9.24 3.12
N ARG A 287 37.46 -10.18 3.89
CA ARG A 287 37.97 -9.89 5.24
C ARG A 287 38.94 -8.70 5.25
N ASP A 288 39.68 -8.51 4.17
CA ASP A 288 40.65 -7.43 4.03
C ASP A 288 39.98 -6.07 3.77
N GLU A 289 38.86 -6.04 3.03
CA GLU A 289 38.06 -4.82 2.81
C GLU A 289 37.32 -4.39 4.08
N ILE A 290 36.84 -5.36 4.88
CA ILE A 290 36.25 -5.09 6.20
C ILE A 290 37.32 -4.53 7.15
N GLY A 291 38.53 -5.08 7.12
CA GLY A 291 39.68 -4.58 7.89
C GLY A 291 40.00 -3.12 7.54
N ALA A 292 40.09 -2.81 6.25
CA ALA A 292 40.41 -1.45 5.78
C ALA A 292 39.32 -0.42 6.14
N LEU A 293 38.04 -0.82 6.12
CA LEU A 293 36.93 0.04 6.55
C LEU A 293 36.94 0.27 8.07
N PHE A 294 37.35 -0.73 8.85
CA PHE A 294 37.46 -0.61 10.30
C PHE A 294 38.64 0.26 10.73
N GLU A 295 39.79 0.15 10.06
CA GLU A 295 40.95 1.02 10.30
C GLU A 295 40.62 2.49 9.98
N ARG A 296 39.96 2.76 8.85
CA ARG A 296 39.51 4.13 8.51
C ARG A 296 38.54 4.73 9.53
N PHE A 297 37.66 3.90 10.11
CA PHE A 297 36.73 4.35 11.14
C PHE A 297 37.42 4.69 12.47
N LEU A 298 38.52 4.01 12.80
CA LEU A 298 39.31 4.28 14.00
C LEU A 298 40.20 5.52 13.87
N ASP A 299 40.67 5.84 12.65
CA ASP A 299 41.44 7.05 12.38
C ASP A 299 40.58 8.33 12.37
N GLU A 300 39.26 8.21 12.27
CA GLU A 300 38.30 9.32 12.30
C GLU A 300 37.76 9.67 13.71
N GLN A 301 38.32 9.08 14.79
CA GLN A 301 38.03 9.44 16.19
C GLN A 301 39.20 10.11 16.92
#